data_AF-A0A956N8V9-F1
#
_entry.id   AF-A0A956N8V9-F1
#
_cell.length_a   1.000
_cell.length_b   1.000
_cell.length_c   1.000
_cell.angle_alpha   90.00
_cell.angle_beta   90.00
_cell.angle_gamma   90.00
#
_symmetry.space_group_name_H-M   'P 1'
#
loop_
_entity.id
_entity.type
_entity.pdbx_description
1 polymer ?
#
loop_
_entity_poly.entity_id
_entity_poly.type
_entity_poly.pdbx_seq_one_letter_code
_entity_poly.pdbx_strand_id
1 'polypeptide(L)'
;AGDTETASDHAAVFADFSFDDTSSVEHLPISGEPRLSWLAARPNPFLGSTDLRFELETSATVSVSIYDVSGREVRRLVDGDRLDAGPHGYHWDGTDSDGRQVPAGAYVYEVRAEGEVLGSTLVRLH
;
A
#
# COMPACT_ATOMS: atom_id res chain seq x y z
N ALA A 1 14.32 57.29 24.80
CA ALA A 1 15.25 56.27 25.27
C ALA A 1 14.70 55.74 26.58
N GLY A 2 14.30 54.50 26.72
CA GLY A 2 14.32 53.32 25.87
C GLY A 2 13.62 52.23 26.71
N ASP A 3 12.93 51.34 26.02
CA ASP A 3 12.07 50.30 26.57
C ASP A 3 12.77 49.38 27.58
N THR A 4 12.03 48.94 28.59
CA THR A 4 12.15 47.58 29.10
C THR A 4 10.76 47.03 29.43
N GLU A 5 10.15 46.53 28.35
CA GLU A 5 9.15 45.49 28.36
C GLU A 5 9.67 44.30 29.19
N THR A 6 8.96 43.94 30.25
CA THR A 6 9.14 42.65 30.95
C THR A 6 7.75 42.11 31.22
N ALA A 7 7.22 41.39 30.24
CA ALA A 7 6.16 40.42 30.44
C ALA A 7 6.17 39.49 29.23
N SER A 8 6.45 38.22 29.43
CA SER A 8 5.37 37.25 29.51
C SER A 8 5.96 35.86 29.41
N ASP A 9 5.74 35.12 30.48
CA ASP A 9 5.80 33.68 30.57
C ASP A 9 4.99 33.09 29.38
N HIS A 10 5.65 32.40 28.45
CA HIS A 10 4.98 31.73 27.34
C HIS A 10 4.45 30.39 27.85
N ALA A 11 3.32 30.45 28.55
CA ALA A 11 2.49 29.29 28.85
C ALA A 11 2.18 28.55 27.54
N ALA A 12 2.59 27.28 27.46
CA ALA A 12 2.24 26.40 26.36
C ALA A 12 0.72 26.24 26.32
N VAL A 13 0.09 26.83 25.30
CA VAL A 13 -1.31 26.59 24.95
C VAL A 13 -1.36 25.23 24.26
N PHE A 14 -1.45 24.15 25.04
CA PHE A 14 -2.01 22.91 24.54
C PHE A 14 -3.53 23.13 24.50
N ALA A 15 -4.02 23.51 23.31
CA ALA A 15 -5.45 23.50 23.06
C ALA A 15 -5.96 22.07 23.27
N ASP A 16 -6.81 21.96 24.29
CA ASP A 16 -7.66 20.82 24.60
C ASP A 16 -8.50 20.51 23.35
N PHE A 17 -8.10 19.49 22.57
CA PHE A 17 -8.89 19.04 21.44
C PHE A 17 -9.78 17.90 21.93
N SER A 18 -10.85 18.24 22.62
CA SER A 18 -11.90 17.28 22.94
C SER A 18 -12.67 16.96 21.65
N PHE A 19 -12.47 15.76 21.11
CA PHE A 19 -13.29 15.25 20.02
C PHE A 19 -14.57 14.66 20.61
N ASP A 20 -15.56 15.51 20.86
CA ASP A 20 -16.93 15.06 21.15
C ASP A 20 -17.73 15.11 19.85
N ASP A 21 -17.68 14.02 19.09
CA ASP A 21 -18.68 13.72 18.07
C ASP A 21 -18.76 12.20 17.91
N THR A 22 -19.66 11.60 18.67
CA THR A 22 -20.20 10.27 18.36
C THR A 22 -21.48 10.47 17.56
N SER A 23 -21.39 11.12 16.39
CA SER A 23 -22.43 10.91 15.39
C SER A 23 -22.28 9.47 14.91
N SER A 24 -23.33 8.68 15.15
CA SER A 24 -23.42 7.32 14.64
C SER A 24 -23.34 7.40 13.13
N VAL A 25 -22.18 7.05 12.57
CA VAL A 25 -22.02 6.92 11.13
C VAL A 25 -22.96 5.78 10.73
N GLU A 26 -24.09 6.10 10.10
CA GLU A 26 -24.87 5.10 9.39
C GLU A 26 -23.93 4.52 8.33
N HIS A 27 -23.33 3.37 8.65
CA HIS A 27 -22.51 2.63 7.73
C HIS A 27 -23.45 2.07 6.66
N LEU A 28 -23.78 2.90 5.67
CA LEU A 28 -24.36 2.42 4.43
C LEU A 28 -23.44 1.29 3.96
N PRO A 29 -23.97 0.08 3.68
CA PRO A 29 -23.12 -1.01 3.25
C PRO A 29 -22.42 -0.54 1.97
N ILE A 30 -21.10 -0.33 2.06
CA ILE A 30 -20.23 -0.43 0.90
C ILE A 30 -20.47 -1.85 0.40
N SER A 31 -21.33 -1.95 -0.61
CA SER A 31 -21.95 -3.20 -1.01
C SER A 31 -20.90 -4.04 -1.75
N GLY A 32 -20.12 -4.78 -0.97
CA GLY A 32 -19.13 -5.76 -1.40
C GLY A 32 -18.38 -6.23 -0.17
N GLU A 33 -18.42 -7.53 0.13
CA GLU A 33 -17.51 -8.09 1.12
C GLU A 33 -16.07 -7.89 0.61
N PRO A 34 -15.12 -7.49 1.48
CA PRO A 34 -13.73 -7.32 1.06
C PRO A 34 -13.24 -8.63 0.45
N ARG A 35 -12.76 -8.57 -0.78
CA ARG A 35 -12.19 -9.70 -1.52
C ARG A 35 -10.72 -9.86 -1.19
N LEU A 36 -10.03 -8.79 -0.82
CA LEU A 36 -8.63 -8.84 -0.41
C LEU A 36 -8.50 -8.49 1.08
N SER A 37 -7.82 -9.33 1.85
CA SER A 37 -7.66 -9.11 3.30
C SER A 37 -6.24 -8.82 3.73
N TRP A 38 -5.25 -9.31 2.99
CA TRP A 38 -3.85 -9.20 3.39
C TRP A 38 -2.91 -9.17 2.19
N LEU A 39 -1.85 -8.35 2.29
CA LEU A 39 -0.74 -8.26 1.35
C LEU A 39 0.59 -8.31 2.12
N ALA A 40 1.56 -9.08 1.65
CA ALA A 40 2.96 -8.87 2.03
C ALA A 40 3.95 -9.26 0.95
N ALA A 41 5.14 -8.68 1.03
CA ALA A 41 6.30 -9.08 0.27
C ALA A 41 7.39 -9.61 1.21
N ARG A 42 7.97 -10.77 0.88
CA ARG A 42 9.07 -11.35 1.66
C ARG A 42 10.13 -11.97 0.74
N PRO A 43 11.41 -11.61 0.90
CA PRO A 43 11.92 -10.56 1.79
C PRO A 43 11.53 -9.14 1.33
N ASN A 44 11.41 -8.19 2.26
CA ASN A 44 11.29 -6.77 1.95
C ASN A 44 11.93 -5.97 3.10
N PRO A 45 13.04 -5.23 2.89
CA PRO A 45 13.74 -5.01 1.62
C PRO A 45 14.33 -6.29 0.99
N PHE A 46 14.56 -6.28 -0.33
CA PHE A 46 15.11 -7.42 -1.08
C PHE A 46 16.34 -7.05 -1.91
N LEU A 47 17.15 -8.08 -2.17
CA LEU A 47 18.42 -7.99 -2.90
C LEU A 47 18.20 -8.31 -4.39
N GLY A 48 17.88 -9.58 -4.68
CA GLY A 48 17.57 -10.05 -6.03
C GLY A 48 16.08 -10.20 -6.26
N SER A 49 15.40 -10.93 -5.39
CA SER A 49 13.99 -11.29 -5.56
C SER A 49 13.17 -11.21 -4.29
N THR A 50 11.85 -11.11 -4.46
CA THR A 50 10.85 -11.16 -3.39
C THR A 50 9.65 -11.99 -3.84
N ASP A 51 9.02 -12.67 -2.89
CA ASP A 51 7.71 -13.28 -3.10
C ASP A 51 6.63 -12.26 -2.70
N LEU A 52 5.74 -11.95 -3.64
CA LEU A 52 4.57 -11.09 -3.45
C LEU A 52 3.40 -11.97 -3.09
N ARG A 53 2.79 -11.73 -1.92
CA ARG A 53 1.72 -12.57 -1.38
C ARG A 53 0.49 -11.74 -1.10
N PHE A 54 -0.66 -12.36 -1.30
CA PHE A 54 -1.96 -11.81 -0.93
C PHE A 54 -2.95 -12.91 -0.60
N GLU A 55 -4.04 -12.56 0.08
CA GLU A 55 -5.12 -13.48 0.40
C GLU A 55 -6.45 -12.99 -0.18
N LEU A 56 -7.16 -13.91 -0.84
CA LEU A 56 -8.50 -13.69 -1.38
C LEU A 56 -9.54 -14.29 -0.44
N GLU A 57 -10.47 -13.51 0.07
CA GLU A 57 -11.59 -13.99 0.88
C GLU A 57 -12.59 -14.79 0.02
N THR A 58 -12.70 -14.45 -1.26
CA THR A 58 -13.60 -15.10 -2.22
C THR A 58 -12.94 -15.20 -3.60
N SER A 59 -13.35 -16.19 -4.41
CA SER A 59 -12.83 -16.34 -5.77
C SER A 59 -13.10 -15.08 -6.60
N ALA A 60 -12.08 -14.58 -7.31
CA ALA A 60 -12.15 -13.32 -8.03
C ALA A 60 -11.25 -13.33 -9.27
N THR A 61 -11.56 -12.48 -10.25
CA THR A 61 -10.63 -12.14 -11.32
C THR A 61 -9.60 -11.14 -10.82
N VAL A 62 -8.32 -11.52 -10.91
CA VAL A 62 -7.19 -10.81 -10.30
C VAL A 62 -6.20 -10.31 -11.33
N SER A 63 -5.63 -9.13 -11.10
CA SER A 63 -4.43 -8.63 -11.78
C SER A 63 -3.38 -8.23 -10.74
N VAL A 64 -2.12 -8.54 -11.02
CA VAL A 64 -0.99 -8.23 -10.15
C VAL A 64 0.06 -7.48 -10.95
N SER A 65 0.30 -6.24 -10.56
CA SER A 65 1.17 -5.31 -11.28
C SER A 65 2.17 -4.68 -10.33
N ILE A 66 3.34 -4.31 -10.86
CA ILE A 66 4.41 -3.64 -10.15
C ILE A 66 4.66 -2.31 -10.83
N TYR A 67 4.73 -1.24 -10.03
CA TYR A 67 4.90 0.13 -10.47
C TYR A 67 6.15 0.73 -9.83
N ASP A 68 6.81 1.65 -10.53
CA ASP A 68 7.78 2.54 -9.92
C ASP A 68 7.10 3.74 -9.23
N VAL A 69 7.87 4.56 -8.51
CA VAL A 69 7.34 5.73 -7.79
C VAL A 69 6.71 6.80 -8.67
N SER A 70 6.94 6.76 -9.99
CA SER A 70 6.27 7.65 -10.95
C SER A 70 4.92 7.12 -11.42
N GLY A 71 4.52 5.93 -10.97
CA GLY A 71 3.30 5.25 -11.38
C GLY A 71 3.43 4.52 -12.73
N ARG A 72 4.64 4.42 -13.28
CA ARG A 72 4.88 3.64 -14.51
C ARG A 72 4.87 2.16 -14.18
N GLU A 73 4.11 1.39 -14.96
CA GLU A 73 4.09 -0.07 -14.85
C GLU A 73 5.47 -0.62 -15.24
N VAL A 74 6.10 -1.29 -14.30
CA VAL A 74 7.41 -1.94 -14.44
C VAL A 74 7.22 -3.36 -14.96
N ARG A 75 6.28 -4.08 -14.37
CA ARG A 75 5.98 -5.47 -14.74
C ARG A 75 4.56 -5.85 -14.32
N ARG A 76 3.88 -6.62 -15.16
CA ARG A 76 2.64 -7.32 -14.82
C ARG A 76 2.92 -8.81 -14.65
N LEU A 77 2.53 -9.37 -13.51
CA LEU A 77 2.71 -10.79 -13.18
C LEU A 77 1.46 -11.62 -13.48
N VAL A 78 0.29 -10.99 -13.37
CA VAL A 78 -1.03 -11.60 -13.60
C VAL A 78 -1.90 -10.58 -14.32
N ASP A 79 -2.61 -11.01 -15.36
CA ASP A 79 -3.45 -10.13 -16.19
C ASP A 79 -4.86 -10.71 -16.36
N GLY A 80 -5.69 -10.56 -15.32
CA GLY A 80 -7.10 -10.94 -15.37
C GLY A 80 -7.37 -12.44 -15.18
N ASP A 81 -6.51 -13.16 -14.45
CA ASP A 81 -6.73 -14.57 -14.15
C ASP A 81 -7.80 -14.74 -13.06
N ARG A 82 -8.66 -15.76 -13.22
CA ARG A 82 -9.61 -16.13 -12.17
C ARG A 82 -8.92 -17.03 -11.14
N LEU A 83 -8.86 -16.58 -9.90
CA LEU A 83 -8.26 -17.28 -8.78
C LEU A 83 -9.34 -17.71 -7.77
N ASP A 84 -9.12 -18.85 -7.12
CA ASP A 84 -9.96 -19.31 -6.02
C ASP A 84 -9.69 -18.53 -4.73
N ALA A 85 -10.59 -18.63 -3.75
CA ALA A 85 -10.36 -18.09 -2.42
C ALA A 85 -9.14 -18.74 -1.75
N GLY A 86 -8.46 -17.98 -0.90
CA GLY A 86 -7.28 -18.41 -0.14
C GLY A 86 -6.01 -17.63 -0.49
N PRO A 87 -4.85 -18.10 0.01
CA PRO A 87 -3.58 -17.43 -0.16
C PRO A 87 -2.97 -17.66 -1.55
N HIS A 88 -2.41 -16.59 -2.12
CA HIS A 88 -1.72 -16.59 -3.41
C HIS A 88 -0.34 -15.96 -3.30
N GLY A 89 0.58 -16.40 -4.16
CA GLY A 89 1.97 -15.96 -4.14
C GLY A 89 2.60 -15.93 -5.53
N TYR A 90 3.28 -14.84 -5.85
CA TYR A 90 3.98 -14.65 -7.12
C TYR A 90 5.42 -14.20 -6.88
N HIS A 91 6.34 -14.79 -7.63
CA HIS A 91 7.75 -14.46 -7.54
C HIS A 91 8.10 -13.27 -8.43
N TRP A 92 8.83 -12.30 -7.89
CA TRP A 92 9.44 -11.24 -8.68
C TRP A 92 10.95 -11.19 -8.45
N ASP A 93 11.71 -11.24 -9.54
CA ASP A 93 13.17 -11.24 -9.59
C ASP A 93 13.78 -9.85 -9.80
N GLY A 94 12.99 -8.79 -9.58
CA GLY A 94 13.44 -7.43 -9.77
C GLY A 94 13.71 -7.07 -11.23
N THR A 95 12.96 -7.65 -12.17
CA THR A 95 13.05 -7.31 -13.60
C THR A 95 11.78 -6.65 -14.14
N ASP A 96 11.93 -5.86 -15.20
CA ASP A 96 10.83 -5.25 -15.96
C ASP A 96 10.20 -6.22 -16.97
N SER A 97 9.24 -5.73 -17.77
CA SER A 97 8.58 -6.51 -18.83
C SER A 97 9.51 -7.02 -19.93
N ASP A 98 10.67 -6.38 -20.13
CA ASP A 98 11.68 -6.77 -21.11
C ASP A 98 12.73 -7.74 -20.50
N GLY A 99 12.54 -8.14 -19.25
CA GLY A 99 13.46 -9.00 -18.51
C GLY A 99 14.75 -8.29 -18.06
N ARG A 100 14.79 -6.95 -18.10
CA ARG A 100 15.94 -6.19 -17.62
C ARG A 100 15.81 -5.92 -16.13
N GLN A 101 16.94 -5.95 -15.43
CA GLN A 101 16.95 -5.66 -14.01
C GLN A 101 16.63 -4.18 -13.75
N VAL A 102 15.67 -3.94 -12.87
CA VAL A 102 15.24 -2.60 -12.48
C VAL A 102 16.24 -2.03 -11.46
N PRO A 103 16.48 -0.71 -11.40
CA PRO A 103 17.43 -0.15 -10.44
C PRO A 103 17.01 -0.37 -8.99
N ALA A 104 17.95 -0.21 -8.06
CA ALA A 104 17.62 -0.07 -6.64
C ALA A 104 16.62 1.08 -6.43
N GLY A 105 15.69 0.92 -5.50
CA GLY A 105 14.65 1.91 -5.24
C GLY A 105 13.39 1.36 -4.62
N ALA A 106 12.43 2.25 -4.43
CA ALA A 106 11.09 1.90 -3.99
C ALA A 106 10.19 1.58 -5.19
N TYR A 107 9.35 0.58 -5.01
CA TYR A 107 8.34 0.14 -5.97
C TYR A 107 7.04 -0.12 -5.21
N VAL A 108 5.93 -0.21 -5.92
CA VAL A 108 4.64 -0.63 -5.36
C VAL A 108 4.20 -1.86 -6.13
N TYR A 109 3.84 -2.93 -5.43
CA TYR A 109 3.03 -3.97 -6.07
C TYR A 109 1.57 -3.76 -5.69
N GLU A 110 0.70 -3.92 -6.68
CA GLU A 110 -0.73 -3.70 -6.60
C GLU A 110 -1.43 -5.00 -6.99
N VAL A 111 -2.45 -5.36 -6.22
CA VAL A 111 -3.37 -6.46 -6.50
C VAL A 111 -4.75 -5.86 -6.72
N ARG A 112 -5.34 -6.12 -7.88
CA ARG A 112 -6.73 -5.76 -8.20
C ARG A 112 -7.57 -7.02 -8.22
N ALA A 113 -8.68 -7.05 -7.49
CA ALA A 113 -9.63 -8.16 -7.46
C ALA A 113 -11.06 -7.63 -7.66
N GLU A 114 -11.65 -7.86 -8.84
CA GLU A 114 -13.03 -7.44 -9.19
C GLU A 114 -13.41 -6.00 -8.75
N GLY A 115 -12.49 -5.05 -8.90
CA GLY A 115 -12.71 -3.62 -8.58
C GLY A 115 -12.16 -3.18 -7.22
N GLU A 116 -11.82 -4.11 -6.34
CA GLU A 116 -11.02 -3.81 -5.15
C GLU A 116 -9.54 -3.73 -5.49
N VAL A 117 -8.82 -2.78 -4.88
CA VAL A 117 -7.39 -2.56 -5.12
C VAL A 117 -6.67 -2.42 -3.79
N LEU A 118 -5.66 -3.25 -3.56
CA LEU A 118 -4.71 -3.08 -2.47
C LEU A 118 -3.28 -3.03 -3.01
N GLY A 119 -2.42 -2.26 -2.35
CA GLY A 119 -1.02 -2.14 -2.72
C GLY A 119 -0.10 -2.21 -1.52
N SER A 120 1.13 -2.63 -1.74
CA SER A 120 2.18 -2.63 -0.72
C SER A 120 3.53 -2.24 -1.31
N THR A 121 4.32 -1.55 -0.51
CA THR A 121 5.62 -0.99 -0.93
C THR A 121 6.69 -2.06 -0.92
N LEU A 122 7.51 -2.08 -1.95
CA LEU A 122 8.71 -2.91 -2.08
C LEU A 122 9.95 -2.02 -2.07
N VAL A 123 11.03 -2.50 -1.44
CA VAL A 123 12.32 -1.83 -1.45
C VAL A 123 13.39 -2.76 -2.02
N ARG A 124 13.95 -2.41 -3.18
CA ARG A 124 15.07 -3.12 -3.83
C ARG A 124 16.39 -2.44 -3.52
N LEU A 125 17.41 -3.20 -3.15
CA LEU A 125 18.67 -2.65 -2.61
C LEU A 125 19.84 -2.51 -3.60
N HIS A 126 19.86 -3.19 -4.76
CA HIS A 126 20.99 -3.08 -5.71
C HIS A 126 20.64 -3.44 -7.15
#